data_AF-A0A9N9IXA8-F1
#
_entry.id   AF-A0A9N9IXA8-F1
#
_cell.length_a   1.000
_cell.length_b   1.000
_cell.length_c   1.000
_cell.angle_alpha   90.00
_cell.angle_beta   90.00
_cell.angle_gamma   90.00
#
_symmetry.space_group_name_H-M   'P 1'
#
loop_
_entity.id
_entity.type
_entity.pdbx_description
1 polymer ?
#
loop_
_entity_poly.entity_id
_entity_poly.type
_entity_poly.pdbx_seq_one_letter_code
_entity_poly.pdbx_strand_id
1 'polypeptide(L)'
;VALSEKWATKVDDKYRLRLDVSSDAFKIILNGICSGTIVLYNPDTDLLMELMLVSDILLLHGFFDILRSKLDQKKDKNKEWRDEDIVSILKTSYRIPLLQDLYSYCQEIFVEKPSILFDSPAFSSIDEELLLCLLRLDVIYFPEIKILNKLIEWGIANTPGFVTSTDNTYDMSLIGALRSTIENGLPLIRYNNIQYKDYKNLILKYDQIFPMSRPQCQIPRRINSPVEPKIVSSRLAGLIATWIDRKDSNEDPYTVSDTPFLFRHVFRMNDQTTFFQDNHKYYNKSSKRILPTVKCHHGPSIMIMKFKGSEKIIGAYNPINWKQDIEKKVYIPTSESFLFSCDDKYGTNHRLSRVRDFEHAICLENVRPSGNLLKFGEDFVFHYYSSGSIHCDVKNKFYEQPIILKEGYYLIEKWDIFAIGRKDDEPMMVMNKEVNYVNYEIPSKPITKMIESDFFELIATWIKGKDPVNSRYTESNMPYKFTPIFRMNDNSEFHYQNYKYYNKSYAGLFPTTKCHHGPSLMIMKLRTGKIIG
;
A
#
# COMPACT_ATOMS: atom_id res chain seq x y z
N VAL A 1 -2.35 -26.21 14.58
CA VAL A 1 -1.91 -27.08 15.69
C VAL A 1 -0.66 -27.81 15.24
N ALA A 2 0.45 -27.69 15.97
CA ALA A 2 1.64 -28.50 15.72
C ALA A 2 1.26 -29.99 15.67
N LEU A 3 1.84 -30.75 14.75
CA LEU A 3 1.57 -32.19 14.58
C LEU A 3 0.10 -32.51 14.22
N SER A 4 -0.59 -31.65 13.46
CA SER A 4 -1.82 -32.07 12.80
C SER A 4 -1.55 -33.21 11.80
N GLU A 5 -2.59 -33.93 11.36
CA GLU A 5 -2.46 -35.02 10.36
C GLU A 5 -1.74 -34.59 9.06
N LYS A 6 -1.63 -33.28 8.80
CA LYS A 6 -0.83 -32.74 7.69
C LYS A 6 0.68 -32.90 7.87
N TRP A 7 1.18 -32.93 9.12
CA TRP A 7 2.60 -32.87 9.45
C TRP A 7 3.15 -34.15 10.08
N ALA A 8 2.29 -34.92 10.75
CA ALA A 8 2.68 -36.16 11.41
C ALA A 8 1.63 -37.25 11.18
N THR A 9 2.07 -38.43 10.74
CA THR A 9 1.21 -39.61 10.62
C THR A 9 1.72 -40.73 11.53
N LYS A 10 0.83 -41.36 12.28
CA LYS A 10 1.18 -42.52 13.12
C LYS A 10 1.13 -43.78 12.26
N VAL A 11 2.23 -44.50 12.16
CA VAL A 11 2.36 -45.78 11.46
C VAL A 11 3.06 -46.76 12.40
N ASP A 12 2.36 -47.83 12.80
CA ASP A 12 2.89 -48.94 13.59
C ASP A 12 3.72 -48.49 14.82
N ASP A 13 3.13 -47.60 15.63
CA ASP A 13 3.71 -46.97 16.83
C ASP A 13 4.88 -45.99 16.63
N LYS A 14 5.17 -45.59 15.38
CA LYS A 14 6.10 -44.50 15.06
C LYS A 14 5.36 -43.32 14.47
N TYR A 15 5.83 -42.11 14.77
CA TYR A 15 5.41 -40.90 14.07
C TYR A 15 6.31 -40.66 12.87
N ARG A 16 5.70 -40.63 11.67
CA ARG A 16 6.36 -40.14 10.46
C ARG A 16 6.08 -38.66 10.33
N LEU A 17 7.11 -37.86 10.54
CA LEU A 17 7.08 -36.41 10.37
C LEU A 17 7.39 -36.07 8.90
N ARG A 18 6.57 -35.20 8.31
CA ARG A 18 6.83 -34.62 6.98
C ARG A 18 7.52 -33.28 7.17
N LEU A 19 8.83 -33.31 7.31
CA LEU A 19 9.68 -32.13 7.44
C LEU A 19 10.62 -32.06 6.25
N ASP A 20 10.44 -31.06 5.39
CA ASP A 20 11.34 -30.80 4.27
C ASP A 20 12.50 -29.93 4.74
N VAL A 21 13.35 -30.49 5.61
CA VAL A 21 14.52 -29.83 6.22
C VAL A 21 15.72 -30.76 6.23
N SER A 22 16.93 -30.20 6.32
CA SER A 22 18.14 -31.02 6.39
C SER A 22 18.20 -31.88 7.65
N SER A 23 18.91 -33.01 7.56
CA SER A 23 19.17 -33.87 8.71
C SER A 23 19.89 -33.11 9.84
N ASP A 24 20.71 -32.14 9.48
CA ASP A 24 21.51 -31.37 10.44
C ASP A 24 20.65 -30.37 11.20
N ALA A 25 19.76 -29.63 10.53
CA ALA A 25 18.79 -28.76 11.19
C ALA A 25 17.88 -29.55 12.15
N PHE A 26 17.41 -30.73 11.71
CA PHE A 26 16.59 -31.60 12.56
C PHE A 26 17.35 -32.10 13.79
N LYS A 27 18.60 -32.56 13.64
CA LYS A 27 19.45 -33.01 14.77
C LYS A 27 19.71 -31.89 15.76
N ILE A 28 19.98 -30.66 15.29
CA ILE A 28 20.23 -29.50 16.15
C ILE A 28 19.02 -29.25 17.06
N ILE A 29 17.82 -29.23 16.48
CA ILE A 29 16.59 -28.98 17.24
C ILE A 29 16.27 -30.16 18.18
N LEU A 30 16.38 -31.40 17.70
CA LEU A 30 16.13 -32.57 18.53
C LEU A 30 17.05 -32.62 19.76
N ASN A 31 18.36 -32.43 19.54
CA ASN A 31 19.32 -32.35 20.65
C ASN A 31 19.02 -31.17 21.57
N GLY A 32 18.60 -30.05 21.02
CA GLY A 32 18.14 -28.88 21.75
C GLY A 32 16.99 -29.15 22.70
N ILE A 33 15.95 -29.82 22.19
CA ILE A 33 14.77 -30.20 22.97
C ILE A 33 15.17 -31.17 24.09
N CYS A 34 16.02 -32.17 23.79
CA CYS A 34 16.43 -33.18 24.76
C CYS A 34 17.36 -32.63 25.85
N SER A 35 18.27 -31.70 25.50
CA SER A 35 19.28 -31.15 26.42
C SER A 35 18.90 -29.82 27.07
N GLY A 36 17.82 -29.18 26.59
CA GLY A 36 17.42 -27.83 26.98
C GLY A 36 18.33 -26.72 26.44
N THR A 37 19.35 -27.03 25.63
CA THR A 37 20.34 -26.05 25.14
C THR A 37 20.60 -26.24 23.65
N ILE A 38 20.52 -25.15 22.87
CA ILE A 38 20.92 -25.13 21.45
C ILE A 38 22.11 -24.19 21.27
N VAL A 39 23.19 -24.69 20.68
CA VAL A 39 24.39 -23.91 20.35
C VAL A 39 24.53 -23.83 18.83
N LEU A 40 24.57 -22.60 18.30
CA LEU A 40 24.74 -22.33 16.87
C LEU A 40 26.05 -21.58 16.64
N TYR A 41 27.00 -22.22 15.94
CA TYR A 41 28.28 -21.63 15.58
C TYR A 41 28.19 -21.00 14.19
N ASN A 42 27.99 -19.68 14.14
CA ASN A 42 27.92 -18.89 12.90
C ASN A 42 27.10 -19.57 11.78
N PRO A 43 25.82 -19.91 12.04
CA PRO A 43 25.00 -20.63 11.07
C PRO A 43 24.85 -19.82 9.78
N ASP A 44 24.87 -20.47 8.62
CA ASP A 44 24.53 -19.82 7.34
C ASP A 44 23.02 -19.55 7.25
N THR A 45 22.60 -18.89 6.17
CA THR A 45 21.22 -18.38 6.07
C THR A 45 20.25 -19.50 5.78
N ASP A 46 20.64 -20.50 4.99
CA ASP A 46 19.84 -21.71 4.77
C ASP A 46 19.56 -22.43 6.09
N LEU A 47 20.59 -22.69 6.91
CA LEU A 47 20.43 -23.34 8.20
C LEU A 47 19.54 -22.52 9.14
N LEU A 48 19.71 -21.19 9.20
CA LEU A 48 18.82 -20.33 9.99
C LEU A 48 17.36 -20.46 9.55
N MET A 49 17.09 -20.40 8.24
CA MET A 49 15.73 -20.49 7.71
C MET A 49 15.13 -21.88 7.95
N GLU A 50 15.88 -22.96 7.76
CA GLU A 50 15.43 -24.32 8.08
C GLU A 50 15.11 -24.47 9.56
N LEU A 51 15.97 -23.97 10.46
CA LEU A 51 15.71 -23.99 11.90
C LEU A 51 14.45 -23.19 12.24
N MET A 52 14.19 -22.05 11.57
CA MET A 52 12.97 -21.27 11.75
C MET A 52 11.73 -22.03 11.29
N LEU A 53 11.80 -22.74 10.15
CA LEU A 53 10.71 -23.58 9.67
C LEU A 53 10.34 -24.67 10.67
N VAL A 54 11.33 -25.42 11.16
CA VAL A 54 11.07 -26.46 12.18
C VAL A 54 10.58 -25.84 13.49
N SER A 55 11.11 -24.68 13.88
CA SER A 55 10.68 -23.98 15.10
C SER A 55 9.23 -23.52 15.02
N ASP A 56 8.77 -23.06 13.86
CA ASP A 56 7.35 -22.74 13.63
C ASP A 56 6.48 -24.00 13.72
N ILE A 57 6.89 -25.10 13.07
CA ILE A 57 6.16 -26.37 13.07
C ILE A 57 6.05 -26.97 14.48
N LEU A 58 7.12 -26.86 15.29
CA LEU A 58 7.18 -27.36 16.66
C LEU A 58 6.75 -26.33 17.72
N LEU A 59 6.32 -25.13 17.31
CA LEU A 59 5.88 -24.02 18.17
C LEU A 59 6.94 -23.58 19.20
N LEU A 60 8.21 -23.59 18.80
CA LEU A 60 9.36 -23.14 19.60
C LEU A 60 9.55 -21.62 19.50
N HIS A 61 8.53 -20.85 19.89
CA HIS A 61 8.47 -19.39 19.67
C HIS A 61 9.70 -18.63 20.20
N GLY A 62 10.16 -18.93 21.43
CA GLY A 62 11.34 -18.26 21.99
C GLY A 62 12.64 -18.54 21.23
N PHE A 63 12.77 -19.74 20.65
CA PHE A 63 13.92 -20.06 19.80
C PHE A 63 13.79 -19.41 18.42
N PHE A 64 12.58 -19.36 17.87
CA PHE A 64 12.27 -18.66 16.62
C PHE A 64 12.66 -17.18 16.69
N ASP A 65 12.34 -16.48 17.78
CA ASP A 65 12.70 -15.07 17.98
C ASP A 65 14.23 -14.86 17.98
N ILE A 66 14.97 -15.78 18.59
CA ILE A 66 16.44 -15.76 18.60
C ILE A 66 16.98 -15.95 17.18
N LEU A 67 16.44 -16.90 16.42
CA LEU A 67 16.83 -17.14 15.03
C LEU A 67 16.54 -15.94 14.15
N ARG A 68 15.37 -15.30 14.32
CA ARG A 68 15.00 -14.07 13.62
C ARG A 68 15.99 -12.94 13.89
N SER A 69 16.36 -12.73 15.16
CA SER A 69 17.37 -11.74 15.53
C SER A 69 18.73 -12.03 14.90
N LYS A 70 19.15 -13.30 14.85
CA LYS A 70 20.40 -13.72 14.18
C LYS A 70 20.36 -13.50 12.67
N LEU A 71 19.21 -13.74 12.04
CA LEU A 71 19.02 -13.47 10.61
C LEU A 71 19.15 -11.97 10.30
N ASP A 72 18.59 -11.11 11.14
CA ASP A 72 18.70 -9.65 10.98
C ASP A 72 20.13 -9.14 11.19
N GLN A 73 20.92 -9.78 12.06
CA GLN A 73 22.34 -9.46 12.27
C GLN A 73 23.23 -9.76 11.05
N LYS A 74 22.74 -10.54 10.07
CA LYS A 74 23.49 -10.82 8.83
C LYS A 74 23.42 -9.73 7.78
N LYS A 75 22.55 -8.75 7.98
CA LYS A 75 22.47 -7.59 7.09
C LYS A 75 23.82 -6.87 7.03
N ASP A 76 24.16 -6.37 5.85
CA ASP A 76 25.38 -5.61 5.63
C ASP A 76 25.31 -4.20 6.25
N LYS A 77 26.31 -3.36 5.98
CA LYS A 77 26.36 -1.98 6.50
C LYS A 77 25.20 -1.11 6.01
N ASN A 78 24.60 -1.45 4.87
CA ASN A 78 23.44 -0.77 4.30
C ASN A 78 22.11 -1.34 4.82
N LYS A 79 22.17 -2.30 5.75
CA LYS A 79 21.02 -3.04 6.28
C LYS A 79 20.34 -3.95 5.25
N GLU A 80 21.08 -4.41 4.24
CA GLU A 80 20.58 -5.29 3.19
C GLU A 80 21.15 -6.71 3.33
N TRP A 81 20.39 -7.72 2.88
CA TRP A 81 20.87 -9.09 2.77
C TRP A 81 21.60 -9.29 1.43
N ARG A 82 22.54 -10.24 1.37
CA ARG A 82 23.21 -10.60 0.12
C ARG A 82 22.23 -11.30 -0.83
N ASP A 83 22.49 -11.25 -2.13
CA ASP A 83 21.64 -11.91 -3.15
C ASP A 83 21.38 -13.39 -2.82
N GLU A 84 22.41 -14.14 -2.38
CA GLU A 84 22.27 -15.54 -1.95
C GLU A 84 21.35 -15.69 -0.72
N ASP A 85 21.52 -14.84 0.28
CA ASP A 85 20.69 -14.84 1.49
C ASP A 85 19.23 -14.53 1.15
N ILE A 86 18.97 -13.62 0.20
CA ILE A 86 17.62 -13.28 -0.26
C ILE A 86 16.94 -14.49 -0.91
N VAL A 87 17.69 -15.28 -1.70
CA VAL A 87 17.16 -16.51 -2.31
C VAL A 87 16.81 -17.54 -1.23
N SER A 88 17.69 -17.75 -0.24
CA SER A 88 17.44 -18.65 0.89
C SER A 88 16.23 -18.23 1.73
N ILE A 89 16.11 -16.93 2.02
CA ILE A 89 14.97 -16.36 2.75
C ILE A 89 13.69 -16.56 1.95
N LEU A 90 13.69 -16.27 0.64
CA LEU A 90 12.52 -16.42 -0.23
C LEU A 90 12.03 -17.87 -0.28
N LYS A 91 12.95 -18.83 -0.40
CA LYS A 91 12.65 -20.28 -0.45
C LYS A 91 11.92 -20.82 0.78
N THR A 92 12.07 -20.16 1.92
CA THR A 92 11.52 -20.69 3.18
C THR A 92 10.43 -19.80 3.76
N SER A 93 10.56 -18.48 3.67
CA SER A 93 9.61 -17.52 4.26
C SER A 93 8.19 -17.67 3.72
N TYR A 94 8.01 -18.08 2.46
CA TYR A 94 6.67 -18.29 1.87
C TYR A 94 5.87 -19.39 2.58
N ARG A 95 6.54 -20.31 3.29
CA ARG A 95 5.94 -21.42 4.04
C ARG A 95 5.61 -21.07 5.48
N ILE A 96 6.16 -19.98 6.01
CA ILE A 96 6.09 -19.61 7.43
C ILE A 96 5.25 -18.35 7.58
N PRO A 97 4.00 -18.45 8.09
CA PRO A 97 3.13 -17.29 8.26
C PRO A 97 3.76 -16.15 9.07
N LEU A 98 4.57 -16.49 10.09
CA LEU A 98 5.30 -15.52 10.92
C LEU A 98 6.37 -14.72 10.15
N LEU A 99 6.76 -15.15 8.94
CA LEU A 99 7.76 -14.47 8.09
C LEU A 99 7.15 -13.86 6.83
N GLN A 100 5.85 -13.59 6.82
CA GLN A 100 5.17 -12.97 5.69
C GLN A 100 5.78 -11.62 5.30
N ASP A 101 6.32 -10.90 6.28
CA ASP A 101 7.01 -9.63 6.09
C ASP A 101 8.30 -9.77 5.25
N LEU A 102 9.08 -10.84 5.49
CA LEU A 102 10.26 -11.19 4.71
C LEU A 102 9.90 -11.72 3.34
N TYR A 103 8.86 -12.56 3.25
CA TYR A 103 8.40 -13.09 1.97
C TYR A 103 8.02 -11.95 1.02
N SER A 104 7.24 -10.99 1.51
CA SER A 104 6.86 -9.80 0.75
C SER A 104 8.08 -8.96 0.34
N TYR A 105 9.02 -8.74 1.26
CA TYR A 105 10.28 -8.05 0.96
C TYR A 105 11.08 -8.73 -0.16
N CYS A 106 11.25 -10.06 -0.08
CA CYS A 106 11.94 -10.83 -1.11
C CYS A 106 11.21 -10.80 -2.46
N GLN A 107 9.88 -10.85 -2.47
CA GLN A 107 9.09 -10.71 -3.70
C GLN A 107 9.35 -9.36 -4.38
N GLU A 108 9.42 -8.26 -3.63
CA GLU A 108 9.67 -6.94 -4.19
C GLU A 108 11.06 -6.82 -4.80
N ILE A 109 12.07 -7.34 -4.11
CA ILE A 109 13.43 -7.44 -4.67
C ILE A 109 13.41 -8.27 -5.94
N PHE A 110 12.71 -9.41 -5.94
CA PHE A 110 12.61 -10.26 -7.11
C PHE A 110 11.90 -9.55 -8.27
N VAL A 111 10.84 -8.77 -8.01
CA VAL A 111 10.17 -7.97 -9.05
C VAL A 111 11.16 -7.02 -9.71
N GLU A 112 11.96 -6.30 -8.91
CA GLU A 112 12.94 -5.30 -9.35
C GLU A 112 14.19 -5.87 -10.01
N LYS A 113 14.76 -6.93 -9.44
CA LYS A 113 15.97 -7.60 -9.90
C LYS A 113 15.72 -9.12 -9.98
N PRO A 114 14.93 -9.58 -10.97
CA PRO A 114 14.59 -11.00 -11.12
C PRO A 114 15.80 -11.93 -11.27
N SER A 115 16.93 -11.39 -11.74
CA SER A 115 18.20 -12.13 -11.88
C SER A 115 18.73 -12.69 -10.56
N ILE A 116 18.41 -12.08 -9.41
CA ILE A 116 18.80 -12.61 -8.09
C ILE A 116 18.34 -14.06 -7.93
N LEU A 117 17.10 -14.35 -8.33
CA LEU A 117 16.56 -15.69 -8.28
C LEU A 117 16.86 -16.46 -9.58
N PHE A 118 16.55 -15.88 -10.74
CA PHE A 118 16.59 -16.61 -12.01
C PHE A 118 17.99 -17.04 -12.44
N ASP A 119 19.03 -16.32 -12.04
CA ASP A 119 20.42 -16.68 -12.34
C ASP A 119 21.11 -17.41 -11.17
N SER A 120 20.38 -17.62 -10.06
CA SER A 120 20.89 -18.37 -8.92
C SER A 120 21.04 -19.86 -9.26
N PRO A 121 22.12 -20.53 -8.81
CA PRO A 121 22.25 -21.98 -8.94
C PRO A 121 21.15 -22.73 -8.15
N ALA A 122 20.56 -22.09 -7.14
CA ALA A 122 19.47 -22.66 -6.37
C ALA A 122 18.11 -22.59 -7.09
N PHE A 123 18.00 -21.91 -8.24
CA PHE A 123 16.72 -21.74 -8.96
C PHE A 123 16.08 -23.08 -9.34
N SER A 124 16.86 -24.05 -9.82
CA SER A 124 16.35 -25.38 -10.17
C SER A 124 15.76 -26.13 -8.99
N SER A 125 16.16 -25.78 -7.76
CA SER A 125 15.73 -26.41 -6.51
C SER A 125 14.52 -25.75 -5.84
N ILE A 126 13.95 -24.69 -6.44
CA ILE A 126 12.75 -24.06 -5.86
C ILE A 126 11.54 -24.97 -6.04
N ASP A 127 10.65 -24.96 -5.07
CA ASP A 127 9.42 -25.73 -5.15
C ASP A 127 8.48 -25.17 -6.23
N GLU A 128 7.68 -26.05 -6.84
CA GLU A 128 6.68 -25.66 -7.84
C GLU A 128 5.73 -24.60 -7.29
N GLU A 129 5.23 -24.78 -6.06
CA GLU A 129 4.28 -23.85 -5.44
C GLU A 129 4.86 -22.42 -5.32
N LEU A 130 6.12 -22.29 -4.90
CA LEU A 130 6.80 -20.99 -4.86
C LEU A 130 6.95 -20.40 -6.27
N LEU A 131 7.35 -21.20 -7.25
CA LEU A 131 7.47 -20.75 -8.64
C LEU A 131 6.12 -20.24 -9.16
N LEU A 132 5.03 -20.96 -8.92
CA LEU A 132 3.67 -20.55 -9.31
C LEU A 132 3.26 -19.24 -8.62
N CYS A 133 3.55 -19.08 -7.32
CA CYS A 133 3.31 -17.82 -6.60
C CYS A 133 4.05 -16.64 -7.24
N LEU A 134 5.32 -16.81 -7.61
CA LEU A 134 6.11 -15.79 -8.29
C LEU A 134 5.59 -15.50 -9.71
N LEU A 135 5.21 -16.53 -10.47
CA LEU A 135 4.63 -16.37 -11.81
C LEU A 135 3.24 -15.70 -11.80
N ARG A 136 2.53 -15.66 -10.67
CA ARG A 136 1.27 -14.92 -10.54
C ARG A 136 1.47 -13.41 -10.44
N LEU A 137 2.60 -12.93 -9.93
CA LEU A 137 2.87 -11.50 -9.73
C LEU A 137 2.56 -10.66 -10.97
N ASP A 138 1.81 -9.57 -10.79
CA ASP A 138 1.37 -8.68 -11.89
C ASP A 138 2.50 -7.82 -12.45
N VAL A 139 3.59 -7.69 -11.69
CA VAL A 139 4.78 -6.93 -12.08
C VAL A 139 6.00 -7.81 -11.87
N ILE A 140 6.77 -8.04 -12.94
CA ILE A 140 8.13 -8.57 -12.90
C ILE A 140 8.90 -7.78 -13.96
N TYR A 141 10.00 -7.13 -13.60
CA TYR A 141 10.83 -6.39 -14.56
C TYR A 141 11.74 -7.35 -15.35
N PHE A 142 11.13 -8.29 -16.07
CA PHE A 142 11.80 -9.25 -16.94
C PHE A 142 10.98 -9.47 -18.21
N PRO A 143 11.59 -9.55 -19.41
CA PRO A 143 10.86 -9.86 -20.63
C PRO A 143 10.11 -11.19 -20.48
N GLU A 144 8.84 -11.22 -20.87
CA GLU A 144 7.98 -12.39 -20.66
C GLU A 144 8.53 -13.65 -21.34
N ILE A 145 9.18 -13.49 -22.50
CA ILE A 145 9.89 -14.57 -23.19
C ILE A 145 10.98 -15.20 -22.33
N LYS A 146 11.72 -14.39 -21.56
CA LYS A 146 12.76 -14.90 -20.65
C LYS A 146 12.16 -15.58 -19.43
N ILE A 147 11.02 -15.10 -18.94
CA ILE A 147 10.27 -15.78 -17.86
C ILE A 147 9.82 -17.16 -18.32
N LEU A 148 9.28 -17.27 -19.55
CA LEU A 148 8.92 -18.55 -20.13
C LEU A 148 10.13 -19.48 -20.27
N ASN A 149 11.28 -18.97 -20.73
CA ASN A 149 12.51 -19.77 -20.79
C ASN A 149 12.93 -20.28 -19.40
N LYS A 150 12.83 -19.45 -18.36
CA LYS A 150 13.16 -19.85 -16.98
C LYS A 150 12.19 -20.92 -16.45
N LEU A 151 10.90 -20.86 -16.78
CA LEU A 151 9.95 -21.93 -16.46
C LEU A 151 10.35 -23.25 -17.13
N ILE A 152 10.78 -23.21 -18.40
CA ILE A 152 11.26 -24.41 -19.11
C ILE A 152 12.57 -24.93 -18.49
N GLU A 153 13.53 -24.06 -18.17
CA GLU A 153 14.78 -24.44 -17.48
C GLU A 153 14.49 -25.14 -16.15
N TRP A 154 13.59 -24.59 -15.35
CA TRP A 154 13.14 -25.22 -14.11
C TRP A 154 12.44 -26.57 -14.36
N GLY A 155 11.57 -26.63 -15.37
CA GLY A 155 10.88 -27.86 -15.76
C GLY A 155 11.84 -28.96 -16.20
N ILE A 156 12.87 -28.63 -16.98
CA ILE A 156 13.91 -29.57 -17.41
C ILE A 156 14.65 -30.15 -16.20
N ALA A 157 15.04 -29.30 -15.24
CA ALA A 157 15.73 -29.73 -14.03
C ALA A 157 14.86 -30.63 -13.14
N ASN A 158 13.54 -30.46 -13.17
CA ASN A 158 12.58 -31.17 -12.33
C ASN A 158 11.79 -32.27 -13.07
N THR A 159 12.15 -32.58 -14.32
CA THR A 159 11.58 -33.70 -15.07
C THR A 159 12.53 -34.89 -15.04
N PRO A 160 12.17 -36.00 -14.37
CA PRO A 160 13.00 -37.20 -14.33
C PRO A 160 13.38 -37.68 -15.73
N GLY A 161 14.66 -37.98 -15.95
CA GLY A 161 15.18 -38.50 -17.23
C GLY A 161 15.61 -37.43 -18.25
N PHE A 162 15.23 -36.16 -18.07
CA PHE A 162 15.56 -35.09 -19.03
C PHE A 162 17.02 -34.62 -18.91
N VAL A 163 17.59 -34.61 -17.69
CA VAL A 163 18.98 -34.17 -17.42
C VAL A 163 20.02 -35.22 -17.83
N THR A 164 19.62 -36.49 -17.93
CA THR A 164 20.51 -37.62 -18.24
C THR A 164 20.67 -37.89 -19.74
N SER A 165 19.88 -37.26 -20.62
CA SER A 165 20.01 -37.43 -22.06
C SER A 165 21.14 -36.55 -22.62
N THR A 166 22.32 -37.13 -22.83
CA THR A 166 23.45 -36.47 -23.49
C THR A 166 23.33 -36.44 -25.02
N ASP A 167 22.33 -37.12 -25.58
CA ASP A 167 22.06 -37.13 -27.02
C ASP A 167 21.01 -36.05 -27.37
N ASN A 168 21.34 -35.24 -28.37
CA ASN A 168 20.51 -34.13 -28.89
C ASN A 168 19.17 -34.58 -29.54
N THR A 169 18.74 -35.83 -29.34
CA THR A 169 17.47 -36.38 -29.80
C THR A 169 16.53 -36.55 -28.60
N TYR A 170 15.73 -35.53 -28.32
CA TYR A 170 14.69 -35.60 -27.29
C TYR A 170 13.64 -36.65 -27.69
N ASP A 171 13.47 -37.69 -26.87
CA ASP A 171 12.38 -38.64 -27.05
C ASP A 171 11.01 -37.96 -26.81
N MET A 172 10.01 -38.33 -27.60
CA MET A 172 8.63 -37.86 -27.48
C MET A 172 8.06 -38.06 -26.07
N SER A 173 8.47 -39.15 -25.42
CA SER A 173 8.09 -39.45 -24.03
C SER A 173 8.60 -38.40 -23.04
N LEU A 174 9.84 -37.93 -23.22
CA LEU A 174 10.49 -36.91 -22.37
C LEU A 174 9.86 -35.52 -22.57
N ILE A 175 9.48 -35.17 -23.80
CA ILE A 175 8.77 -33.92 -24.09
C ILE A 175 7.38 -33.92 -23.42
N GLY A 176 6.67 -35.05 -23.47
CA GLY A 176 5.39 -35.23 -22.78
C GLY A 176 5.53 -35.09 -21.25
N ALA A 177 6.57 -35.69 -20.66
CA ALA A 177 6.86 -35.58 -19.24
C ALA A 177 7.18 -34.12 -18.84
N LEU A 178 8.02 -33.42 -19.59
CA LEU A 178 8.34 -32.01 -19.35
C LEU A 178 7.09 -31.14 -19.42
N ARG A 179 6.21 -31.37 -20.41
CA ARG A 179 4.94 -30.66 -20.53
C ARG A 179 4.09 -30.82 -19.27
N SER A 180 4.01 -32.05 -18.73
CA SER A 180 3.28 -32.31 -17.48
C SER A 180 3.90 -31.57 -16.30
N THR A 181 5.23 -31.54 -16.19
CA THR A 181 5.95 -30.83 -15.11
C THR A 181 5.66 -29.33 -15.08
N ILE A 182 5.55 -28.67 -16.24
CA ILE A 182 5.33 -27.22 -16.31
C ILE A 182 3.88 -26.83 -16.57
N GLU A 183 2.95 -27.79 -16.61
CA GLU A 183 1.57 -27.60 -17.04
C GLU A 183 0.86 -26.51 -16.23
N ASN A 184 1.08 -26.45 -14.92
CA ASN A 184 0.49 -25.45 -14.03
C ASN A 184 1.08 -24.05 -14.22
N GLY A 185 2.34 -23.96 -14.67
CA GLY A 185 3.03 -22.69 -14.90
C GLY A 185 2.68 -22.04 -16.24
N LEU A 186 2.40 -22.84 -17.28
CA LEU A 186 2.11 -22.34 -18.63
C LEU A 186 0.94 -21.35 -18.68
N PRO A 187 -0.22 -21.59 -18.00
CA PRO A 187 -1.32 -20.62 -17.96
C PRO A 187 -0.93 -19.28 -17.35
N LEU A 188 0.10 -19.19 -16.52
CA LEU A 188 0.51 -17.95 -15.84
C LEU A 188 1.39 -17.05 -16.73
N ILE A 189 1.80 -17.51 -17.91
CA ILE A 189 2.61 -16.74 -18.85
C ILE A 189 1.74 -15.80 -19.67
N ARG A 190 2.10 -14.51 -19.72
CA ARG A 190 1.42 -13.49 -20.53
C ARG A 190 1.86 -13.57 -21.99
N TYR A 191 1.41 -14.57 -22.75
CA TYR A 191 1.80 -14.76 -24.16
C TYR A 191 1.59 -13.53 -25.07
N ASN A 192 0.64 -12.65 -24.74
CA ASN A 192 0.43 -11.37 -25.43
C ASN A 192 1.60 -10.38 -25.31
N ASN A 193 2.48 -10.56 -24.31
CA ASN A 193 3.70 -9.80 -24.10
C ASN A 193 4.92 -10.43 -24.79
N ILE A 194 4.74 -11.54 -25.53
CA ILE A 194 5.81 -12.24 -26.26
C ILE A 194 5.69 -11.94 -27.76
N GLN A 195 6.77 -11.46 -28.36
CA GLN A 195 6.83 -11.23 -29.81
C GLN A 195 6.61 -12.53 -30.59
N TYR A 196 5.91 -12.44 -31.73
CA TYR A 196 5.58 -13.63 -32.53
C TYR A 196 6.82 -14.39 -33.00
N LYS A 197 7.88 -13.68 -33.41
CA LYS A 197 9.14 -14.28 -33.87
C LYS A 197 9.80 -15.14 -32.77
N ASP A 198 9.87 -14.61 -31.55
CA ASP A 198 10.49 -15.32 -30.42
C ASP A 198 9.66 -16.54 -30.00
N TYR A 199 8.34 -16.38 -29.98
CA TYR A 199 7.43 -17.49 -29.69
C TYR A 199 7.52 -18.60 -30.75
N LYS A 200 7.60 -18.25 -32.03
CA LYS A 200 7.76 -19.21 -33.12
C LYS A 200 9.05 -20.03 -32.98
N ASN A 201 10.15 -19.39 -32.60
CA ASN A 201 11.43 -20.10 -32.38
C ASN A 201 11.33 -21.09 -31.21
N LEU A 202 10.59 -20.76 -30.15
CA LEU A 202 10.33 -21.69 -29.04
C LEU A 202 9.46 -22.87 -29.45
N ILE A 203 8.40 -22.62 -30.22
CA ILE A 203 7.57 -23.69 -30.80
C ILE A 203 8.43 -24.61 -31.66
N LEU A 204 9.31 -24.09 -32.52
CA LEU A 204 10.18 -24.94 -33.34
C LEU A 204 11.10 -25.85 -32.51
N LYS A 205 11.45 -25.45 -31.29
CA LYS A 205 12.28 -26.24 -30.37
C LYS A 205 11.46 -27.21 -29.51
N TYR A 206 10.20 -26.87 -29.21
CA TYR A 206 9.36 -27.55 -28.21
C TYR A 206 7.91 -27.70 -28.69
N ASP A 207 7.71 -28.06 -29.96
CA ASP A 207 6.44 -27.94 -30.73
C ASP A 207 5.22 -28.62 -30.06
N GLN A 208 5.48 -29.55 -29.14
CA GLN A 208 4.45 -30.32 -28.43
C GLN A 208 4.18 -29.89 -26.99
N ILE A 209 5.01 -28.99 -26.44
CA ILE A 209 4.80 -28.40 -25.11
C ILE A 209 3.67 -27.36 -25.16
N PHE A 210 3.63 -26.58 -26.25
CA PHE A 210 2.67 -25.51 -26.42
C PHE A 210 1.46 -25.97 -27.25
N PRO A 211 0.23 -25.50 -26.93
CA PRO A 211 -0.89 -25.69 -27.84
C PRO A 211 -0.62 -25.00 -29.18
N MET A 212 -1.01 -25.64 -30.29
CA MET A 212 -0.81 -25.12 -31.67
C MET A 212 -1.38 -23.71 -31.87
N SER A 213 -2.38 -23.32 -31.09
CA SER A 213 -2.91 -21.96 -31.01
C SER A 213 -2.51 -21.29 -29.70
N ARG A 214 -2.03 -20.04 -29.76
CA ARG A 214 -1.80 -19.20 -28.57
C ARG A 214 -3.06 -19.24 -27.68
N PRO A 215 -2.94 -19.57 -26.39
CA PRO A 215 -4.07 -19.46 -25.48
C PRO A 215 -4.62 -18.03 -25.56
N GLN A 216 -5.93 -17.88 -25.74
CA GLN A 216 -6.58 -16.57 -25.58
C GLN A 216 -6.54 -16.21 -24.09
N CYS A 217 -5.39 -15.69 -23.64
CA CYS A 217 -5.15 -15.37 -22.24
C CYS A 217 -6.01 -14.17 -21.82
N GLN A 218 -6.80 -14.36 -20.75
CA GLN A 218 -7.53 -13.31 -20.04
C GLN A 218 -6.67 -12.58 -18.99
N ILE A 219 -5.38 -12.93 -18.88
CA ILE A 219 -4.49 -12.38 -17.86
C ILE A 219 -4.02 -10.97 -18.25
N PRO A 220 -4.11 -9.98 -17.34
CA PRO A 220 -3.59 -8.63 -17.57
C PRO A 220 -2.11 -8.62 -17.97
N ARG A 221 -1.73 -7.67 -18.82
CA ARG A 221 -0.33 -7.50 -19.27
C ARG A 221 0.57 -7.14 -18.09
N ARG A 222 1.73 -7.80 -17.97
CA ARG A 222 2.83 -7.34 -17.10
C ARG A 222 3.37 -6.00 -17.59
N ILE A 223 3.57 -5.06 -16.67
CA ILE A 223 4.12 -3.73 -16.97
C ILE A 223 5.64 -3.86 -17.14
N ASN A 224 6.08 -4.15 -18.36
CA ASN A 224 7.50 -4.11 -18.75
C ASN A 224 7.87 -2.66 -19.09
N SER A 225 8.00 -1.80 -18.09
CA SER A 225 8.54 -0.47 -18.29
C SER A 225 10.01 -0.45 -17.86
N PRO A 226 10.97 -0.20 -18.78
CA PRO A 226 12.37 0.02 -18.42
C PRO A 226 12.48 1.46 -17.91
N VAL A 227 12.08 1.70 -16.67
CA VAL A 227 12.04 3.07 -16.14
C VAL A 227 12.51 3.04 -14.70
N GLU A 228 13.60 3.75 -14.46
CA GLU A 228 14.20 4.18 -13.19
C GLU A 228 13.54 3.68 -11.89
N PRO A 229 14.32 3.18 -10.90
CA PRO A 229 13.77 2.72 -9.63
C PRO A 229 12.85 3.79 -9.05
N LYS A 230 11.56 3.45 -8.89
CA LYS A 230 10.58 4.32 -8.27
C LYS A 230 10.97 4.50 -6.81
N ILE A 231 10.79 5.70 -6.26
CA ILE A 231 10.96 5.96 -4.82
C ILE A 231 9.98 5.09 -4.00
N VAL A 232 8.89 4.66 -4.63
CA VAL A 232 7.81 3.87 -4.03
C VAL A 232 7.82 2.46 -4.60
N SER A 233 7.99 1.45 -3.74
CA SER A 233 7.78 0.06 -4.12
C SER A 233 6.30 -0.28 -4.24
N SER A 234 6.02 -1.46 -4.80
CA SER A 234 4.68 -2.05 -4.82
C SER A 234 4.08 -2.19 -3.42
N ARG A 235 4.83 -2.67 -2.42
CA ARG A 235 4.34 -2.81 -1.05
C ARG A 235 4.09 -1.47 -0.39
N LEU A 236 4.98 -0.49 -0.56
CA LEU A 236 4.77 0.82 0.03
C LEU A 236 3.50 1.46 -0.56
N ALA A 237 3.24 1.30 -1.87
CA ALA A 237 1.98 1.74 -2.48
C ALA A 237 0.75 1.03 -1.89
N GLY A 238 0.83 -0.28 -1.65
CA GLY A 238 -0.21 -1.06 -0.96
C GLY A 238 -0.45 -0.61 0.49
N LEU A 239 0.62 -0.37 1.26
CA LEU A 239 0.56 0.18 2.61
C LEU A 239 -0.10 1.56 2.62
N ILE A 240 0.30 2.45 1.70
CA ILE A 240 -0.31 3.77 1.55
C ILE A 240 -1.80 3.64 1.24
N ALA A 241 -2.19 2.77 0.31
CA ALA A 241 -3.59 2.51 0.00
C ALA A 241 -4.37 2.04 1.23
N THR A 242 -3.77 1.15 2.03
CA THR A 242 -4.32 0.64 3.28
C THR A 242 -4.55 1.78 4.28
N TRP A 243 -3.59 2.70 4.39
CA TRP A 243 -3.72 3.88 5.23
C TRP A 243 -4.76 4.88 4.71
N ILE A 244 -4.91 5.06 3.40
CA ILE A 244 -5.97 5.93 2.87
C ILE A 244 -7.34 5.37 3.24
N ASP A 245 -7.52 4.05 3.16
CA ASP A 245 -8.76 3.36 3.53
C ASP A 245 -8.94 3.10 5.04
N ARG A 246 -7.98 3.53 5.86
CA ARG A 246 -7.97 3.29 7.33
C ARG A 246 -8.13 1.80 7.70
N LYS A 247 -7.67 0.89 6.84
CA LYS A 247 -7.57 -0.53 7.14
C LYS A 247 -6.41 -0.80 8.12
N ASP A 248 -6.50 -1.88 8.88
CA ASP A 248 -5.39 -2.35 9.70
C ASP A 248 -4.31 -2.96 8.80
N SER A 249 -3.11 -2.36 8.83
CA SER A 249 -1.97 -2.81 8.03
C SER A 249 -1.39 -4.15 8.45
N ASN A 250 -1.73 -4.64 9.64
CA ASN A 250 -1.27 -5.94 10.15
C ASN A 250 -2.26 -7.07 9.85
N GLU A 251 -3.54 -6.77 9.67
CA GLU A 251 -4.58 -7.78 9.43
C GLU A 251 -4.86 -8.00 7.94
N ASP A 252 -5.12 -6.92 7.18
CA ASP A 252 -5.54 -6.99 5.77
C ASP A 252 -4.97 -5.82 4.94
N PRO A 253 -3.64 -5.74 4.76
CA PRO A 253 -3.04 -4.72 3.92
C PRO A 253 -3.33 -4.99 2.44
N TYR A 254 -3.64 -3.94 1.69
CA TYR A 254 -3.70 -4.03 0.23
C TYR A 254 -2.34 -4.35 -0.38
N THR A 255 -2.38 -5.12 -1.45
CA THR A 255 -1.30 -5.37 -2.39
C THR A 255 -1.48 -4.52 -3.67
N VAL A 256 -0.52 -4.58 -4.59
CA VAL A 256 -0.68 -3.89 -5.90
C VAL A 256 -1.81 -4.47 -6.74
N SER A 257 -2.14 -5.74 -6.52
CA SER A 257 -3.15 -6.47 -7.31
C SER A 257 -4.58 -6.14 -6.87
N ASP A 258 -4.80 -5.90 -5.58
CA ASP A 258 -6.13 -5.67 -4.99
C ASP A 258 -6.40 -4.21 -4.60
N THR A 259 -5.39 -3.33 -4.69
CA THR A 259 -5.57 -1.93 -4.27
C THR A 259 -6.65 -1.22 -5.09
N PRO A 260 -7.64 -0.56 -4.44
CA PRO A 260 -8.67 0.22 -5.12
C PRO A 260 -8.12 1.56 -5.66
N PHE A 261 -6.87 1.90 -5.35
CA PHE A 261 -6.28 3.19 -5.72
C PHE A 261 -5.39 3.11 -6.96
N LEU A 262 -5.40 4.21 -7.71
CA LEU A 262 -4.48 4.47 -8.81
C LEU A 262 -3.52 5.59 -8.40
N PHE A 263 -2.23 5.27 -8.36
CA PHE A 263 -1.16 6.23 -8.12
C PHE A 263 -0.62 6.74 -9.45
N ARG A 264 -1.06 7.93 -9.88
CA ARG A 264 -0.56 8.56 -11.09
C ARG A 264 0.60 9.47 -10.75
N HIS A 265 1.79 9.12 -11.22
CA HIS A 265 2.98 9.96 -11.05
C HIS A 265 2.78 11.33 -11.71
N VAL A 266 2.97 12.40 -10.94
CA VAL A 266 2.79 13.79 -11.37
C VAL A 266 4.12 14.49 -11.57
N PHE A 267 5.06 14.25 -10.67
CA PHE A 267 6.30 15.01 -10.59
C PHE A 267 7.40 14.19 -9.89
N ARG A 268 8.63 14.29 -10.41
CA ARG A 268 9.86 13.71 -9.85
C ARG A 268 10.99 14.72 -9.88
N MET A 269 11.85 14.70 -8.88
CA MET A 269 13.13 15.40 -8.89
C MET A 269 14.27 14.49 -8.45
N ASN A 270 15.33 14.45 -9.26
CA ASN A 270 16.43 13.50 -9.10
C ASN A 270 17.82 14.11 -8.79
N ASP A 271 18.02 15.44 -8.92
CA ASP A 271 19.32 16.06 -8.58
C ASP A 271 19.22 17.58 -8.26
N GLN A 272 20.09 18.04 -7.35
CA GLN A 272 20.19 19.38 -6.75
C GLN A 272 20.99 20.38 -7.60
N THR A 273 21.73 19.94 -8.62
CA THR A 273 22.73 20.79 -9.29
C THR A 273 22.19 21.63 -10.45
N THR A 274 21.08 21.24 -11.07
CA THR A 274 20.52 21.93 -12.25
C THR A 274 19.03 22.19 -12.16
N PHE A 275 18.38 22.03 -11.00
CA PHE A 275 16.92 22.15 -10.88
C PHE A 275 16.37 23.41 -11.57
N PHE A 276 16.94 24.58 -11.31
CA PHE A 276 16.48 25.82 -11.94
C PHE A 276 16.75 25.86 -13.46
N GLN A 277 17.88 25.32 -13.92
CA GLN A 277 18.27 25.31 -15.32
C GLN A 277 17.42 24.32 -16.14
N ASP A 278 17.19 23.11 -15.63
CA ASP A 278 16.47 22.03 -16.31
C ASP A 278 14.93 22.16 -16.17
N ASN A 279 14.47 22.89 -15.14
CA ASN A 279 13.04 23.04 -14.83
C ASN A 279 12.51 24.46 -15.00
N HIS A 280 13.21 25.33 -15.74
CA HIS A 280 12.68 26.63 -16.15
C HIS A 280 11.32 26.52 -16.89
N LYS A 281 11.01 25.36 -17.49
CA LYS A 281 9.68 25.04 -18.07
C LYS A 281 8.56 24.94 -17.02
N TYR A 282 8.92 24.60 -15.79
CA TYR A 282 8.05 24.62 -14.62
C TYR A 282 8.18 25.93 -13.86
N TYR A 283 8.73 26.99 -14.47
CA TYR A 283 8.70 28.33 -13.93
C TYR A 283 7.70 29.15 -14.73
N ASN A 284 6.61 29.57 -14.10
CA ASN A 284 5.63 30.44 -14.75
C ASN A 284 6.14 31.88 -14.64
N LYS A 285 6.64 32.42 -15.75
CA LYS A 285 7.21 33.77 -15.85
C LYS A 285 6.23 34.87 -15.45
N SER A 286 4.94 34.71 -15.72
CA SER A 286 3.90 35.70 -15.39
C SER A 286 3.60 35.76 -13.90
N SER A 287 3.62 34.61 -13.22
CA SER A 287 3.38 34.52 -11.76
C SER A 287 4.65 34.56 -10.92
N LYS A 288 5.84 34.42 -11.55
CA LYS A 288 7.15 34.22 -10.90
C LYS A 288 7.21 33.01 -9.96
N ARG A 289 6.46 31.94 -10.25
CA ARG A 289 6.35 30.73 -9.39
C ARG A 289 7.06 29.52 -9.97
N ILE A 290 7.50 28.62 -9.11
CA ILE A 290 8.11 27.31 -9.43
C ILE A 290 7.02 26.22 -9.22
N LEU A 291 6.80 25.36 -10.24
CA LEU A 291 5.59 24.52 -10.43
C LEU A 291 5.75 22.99 -10.17
N PRO A 292 6.11 22.49 -8.97
CA PRO A 292 5.76 21.11 -8.62
C PRO A 292 4.25 20.98 -8.32
N THR A 293 3.67 22.03 -7.76
CA THR A 293 2.37 22.04 -7.09
C THR A 293 1.20 22.33 -8.02
N VAL A 294 1.45 22.86 -9.21
CA VAL A 294 0.37 23.26 -10.13
C VAL A 294 -0.38 22.08 -10.74
N LYS A 295 0.35 20.99 -11.04
CA LYS A 295 -0.28 19.74 -11.46
C LYS A 295 -0.96 18.99 -10.31
N CYS A 296 -0.67 19.38 -9.07
CA CYS A 296 -1.22 18.80 -7.85
C CYS A 296 -2.45 19.58 -7.34
N HIS A 297 -2.88 20.66 -8.02
CA HIS A 297 -4.03 21.47 -7.61
C HIS A 297 -5.39 20.74 -7.65
N HIS A 298 -5.46 19.56 -8.28
CA HIS A 298 -6.71 18.91 -8.62
C HIS A 298 -6.80 17.52 -7.95
N GLY A 299 -7.16 17.52 -6.68
CA GLY A 299 -7.55 16.33 -5.93
C GLY A 299 -6.51 15.81 -4.94
N PRO A 300 -6.79 14.63 -4.37
CA PRO A 300 -5.90 13.96 -3.43
C PRO A 300 -4.53 13.68 -4.02
N SER A 301 -3.50 13.84 -3.21
CA SER A 301 -2.11 13.65 -3.62
C SER A 301 -1.26 13.12 -2.49
N ILE A 302 -0.20 12.41 -2.84
CA ILE A 302 0.81 11.95 -1.90
C ILE A 302 2.19 12.40 -2.36
N MET A 303 2.97 12.85 -1.40
CA MET A 303 4.36 13.23 -1.58
C MET A 303 5.26 12.26 -0.86
N ILE A 304 6.33 11.82 -1.52
CA ILE A 304 7.23 10.79 -0.99
C ILE A 304 8.67 11.23 -1.28
N MET A 305 9.52 11.18 -0.25
CA MET A 305 10.85 11.75 -0.26
C MET A 305 11.86 10.81 0.37
N LYS A 306 13.08 10.82 -0.15
CA LYS A 306 14.23 10.09 0.39
C LYS A 306 15.24 11.07 0.99
N PHE A 307 15.75 10.77 2.19
CA PHE A 307 16.78 11.60 2.83
C PHE A 307 18.13 11.48 2.16
N LYS A 308 18.88 12.59 2.11
CA LYS A 308 20.23 12.62 1.56
C LYS A 308 21.16 11.74 2.39
N GLY A 309 21.79 10.77 1.72
CA GLY A 309 22.74 9.84 2.35
C GLY A 309 22.09 8.76 3.22
N SER A 310 20.80 8.45 2.98
CA SER A 310 20.05 7.44 3.74
C SER A 310 18.93 6.83 2.89
N GLU A 311 18.62 5.54 3.08
CA GLU A 311 17.47 4.88 2.43
C GLU A 311 16.10 5.26 3.02
N LYS A 312 16.10 5.87 4.21
CA LYS A 312 14.89 6.33 4.88
C LYS A 312 14.02 7.22 4.00
N ILE A 313 12.73 6.93 4.04
CA ILE A 313 11.69 7.66 3.33
C ILE A 313 10.78 8.36 4.33
N ILE A 314 10.28 9.52 3.89
CA ILE A 314 9.20 10.23 4.54
C ILE A 314 8.17 10.66 3.51
N GLY A 315 6.90 10.67 3.88
CA GLY A 315 5.84 11.09 2.99
C GLY A 315 4.63 11.65 3.71
N ALA A 316 3.77 12.26 2.92
CA ALA A 316 2.60 12.96 3.42
C ALA A 316 1.47 12.88 2.39
N TYR A 317 0.29 12.47 2.86
CA TYR A 317 -0.93 12.40 2.07
C TYR A 317 -1.81 13.60 2.32
N ASN A 318 -2.15 14.31 1.25
CA ASN A 318 -3.09 15.41 1.26
C ASN A 318 -4.40 14.99 0.56
N PRO A 319 -5.54 14.92 1.28
CA PRO A 319 -6.83 14.52 0.73
C PRO A 319 -7.55 15.66 -0.04
N ILE A 320 -7.06 16.90 0.07
CA ILE A 320 -7.72 18.08 -0.50
C ILE A 320 -6.91 18.69 -1.65
N ASN A 321 -7.56 19.55 -2.42
CA ASN A 321 -6.90 20.33 -3.46
C ASN A 321 -5.83 21.25 -2.86
N TRP A 322 -4.62 21.22 -3.43
CA TRP A 322 -3.64 22.26 -3.16
C TRP A 322 -4.14 23.56 -3.80
N LYS A 323 -4.58 24.55 -3.01
CA LYS A 323 -4.79 25.90 -3.52
C LYS A 323 -3.54 26.72 -3.26
N GLN A 324 -2.94 27.25 -4.31
CA GLN A 324 -1.89 28.26 -4.20
C GLN A 324 -2.47 29.61 -4.61
N ASP A 325 -1.78 30.70 -4.25
CA ASP A 325 -2.20 32.09 -4.50
C ASP A 325 -3.04 32.68 -3.37
N ILE A 326 -2.86 32.16 -2.16
CA ILE A 326 -3.48 32.75 -0.99
C ILE A 326 -2.58 33.86 -0.47
N GLU A 327 -3.10 35.09 -0.43
CA GLU A 327 -2.36 36.26 0.03
C GLU A 327 -1.90 36.13 1.50
N LYS A 328 -2.65 35.36 2.29
CA LYS A 328 -2.39 35.11 3.70
C LYS A 328 -2.34 33.61 3.98
N LYS A 329 -1.61 33.24 5.03
CA LYS A 329 -1.59 31.88 5.57
C LYS A 329 -3.01 31.46 5.97
N VAL A 330 -3.47 30.31 5.49
CA VAL A 330 -4.79 29.74 5.79
C VAL A 330 -4.60 28.28 6.17
N TYR A 331 -5.25 27.85 7.25
CA TYR A 331 -5.35 26.45 7.59
C TYR A 331 -6.60 25.84 6.97
N ILE A 332 -6.51 24.61 6.48
CA ILE A 332 -7.64 23.85 6.00
C ILE A 332 -7.87 22.67 6.93
N PRO A 333 -9.10 22.55 7.49
CA PRO A 333 -9.43 21.45 8.35
C PRO A 333 -9.53 20.13 7.58
N THR A 334 -8.91 19.06 8.09
CA THR A 334 -9.13 17.69 7.60
C THR A 334 -8.64 16.64 8.61
N SER A 335 -9.39 15.53 8.71
CA SER A 335 -9.02 14.32 9.46
C SER A 335 -8.31 13.28 8.60
N GLU A 336 -8.39 13.40 7.27
CA GLU A 336 -8.00 12.36 6.32
C GLU A 336 -6.52 12.47 5.91
N SER A 337 -5.86 13.58 6.24
CA SER A 337 -4.43 13.72 6.01
C SER A 337 -3.62 12.83 6.96
N PHE A 338 -2.44 12.43 6.51
CA PHE A 338 -1.50 11.69 7.34
C PHE A 338 -0.07 11.89 6.88
N LEU A 339 0.85 11.72 7.81
CA LEU A 339 2.28 11.65 7.59
C LEU A 339 2.74 10.21 7.80
N PHE A 340 3.81 9.82 7.13
CA PHE A 340 4.43 8.52 7.38
C PHE A 340 5.94 8.57 7.16
N SER A 341 6.66 7.66 7.80
CA SER A 341 8.08 7.40 7.53
C SER A 341 8.35 5.90 7.48
N CYS A 342 9.40 5.50 6.78
CA CYS A 342 9.88 4.13 6.72
C CYS A 342 11.40 4.09 6.52
N ASP A 343 12.01 2.96 6.87
CA ASP A 343 13.46 2.80 6.78
C ASP A 343 13.98 2.68 5.34
N ASP A 344 13.10 2.30 4.41
CA ASP A 344 13.40 2.07 3.00
C ASP A 344 12.17 2.26 2.09
N LYS A 345 12.36 2.07 0.79
CA LYS A 345 11.30 2.12 -0.24
C LYS A 345 10.24 1.04 -0.17
N TYR A 346 10.46 0.01 0.64
CA TYR A 346 9.55 -1.13 0.82
C TYR A 346 8.55 -0.90 1.96
N GLY A 347 8.75 0.15 2.78
CA GLY A 347 7.91 0.40 3.95
C GLY A 347 8.35 -0.41 5.18
N THR A 348 9.61 -0.83 5.25
CA THR A 348 10.17 -1.49 6.44
C THR A 348 10.12 -0.56 7.64
N ASN A 349 9.75 -1.09 8.82
CA ASN A 349 9.59 -0.34 10.07
C ASN A 349 8.78 0.95 9.90
N HIS A 350 7.73 0.89 9.07
CA HIS A 350 6.91 2.05 8.78
C HIS A 350 6.22 2.59 10.04
N ARG A 351 6.00 3.90 10.05
CA ARG A 351 5.25 4.61 11.09
C ARG A 351 4.27 5.52 10.43
N LEU A 352 3.02 5.46 10.90
CA LEU A 352 1.93 6.29 10.43
C LEU A 352 1.58 7.31 11.52
N SER A 353 1.25 8.52 11.09
CA SER A 353 0.88 9.62 11.96
C SER A 353 -0.34 10.32 11.38
N ARG A 354 -1.46 10.25 12.11
CA ARG A 354 -2.71 10.89 11.73
C ARG A 354 -2.80 12.29 12.29
N VAL A 355 -3.73 13.06 11.76
CA VAL A 355 -4.00 14.39 12.26
C VAL A 355 -4.57 14.30 13.69
N ARG A 356 -3.94 15.01 14.63
CA ARG A 356 -4.42 15.20 16.00
C ARG A 356 -5.29 16.46 16.10
N ASP A 357 -4.85 17.55 15.48
CA ASP A 357 -5.56 18.82 15.41
C ASP A 357 -6.05 19.03 13.97
N PHE A 358 -7.30 18.64 13.75
CA PHE A 358 -7.93 18.68 12.43
C PHE A 358 -8.00 20.07 11.86
N GLU A 359 -8.14 21.13 12.66
CA GLU A 359 -8.30 22.51 12.20
C GLU A 359 -7.03 23.07 11.55
N HIS A 360 -5.87 22.52 11.92
CA HIS A 360 -4.56 22.97 11.47
C HIS A 360 -3.83 21.94 10.61
N ALA A 361 -4.54 20.92 10.11
CA ALA A 361 -3.97 19.77 9.39
C ALA A 361 -3.18 20.15 8.14
N ILE A 362 -3.71 21.06 7.32
CA ILE A 362 -3.07 21.53 6.09
C ILE A 362 -2.90 23.03 6.19
N CYS A 363 -1.71 23.54 5.88
CA CYS A 363 -1.45 24.97 5.86
C CYS A 363 -1.16 25.41 4.42
N LEU A 364 -2.01 26.28 3.89
CA LEU A 364 -1.81 26.91 2.60
C LEU A 364 -1.23 28.31 2.81
N GLU A 365 -0.18 28.62 2.08
CA GLU A 365 0.52 29.90 2.15
C GLU A 365 1.03 30.26 0.76
N ASN A 366 1.31 31.55 0.53
CA ASN A 366 1.89 32.00 -0.73
C ASN A 366 3.26 31.33 -0.98
N VAL A 367 3.43 30.73 -2.15
CA VAL A 367 4.69 30.11 -2.57
C VAL A 367 5.64 31.20 -3.04
N ARG A 368 6.79 31.30 -2.38
CA ARG A 368 7.87 32.24 -2.76
C ARG A 368 8.92 31.52 -3.60
N PRO A 369 9.66 32.22 -4.48
CA PRO A 369 10.74 31.63 -5.29
C PRO A 369 11.81 30.89 -4.47
N SER A 370 12.08 31.38 -3.25
CA SER A 370 12.78 30.67 -2.19
C SER A 370 11.87 30.69 -0.97
N GLY A 371 11.42 29.53 -0.51
CA GLY A 371 10.46 29.47 0.59
C GLY A 371 9.72 28.14 0.69
N ASN A 372 8.53 28.22 1.31
CA ASN A 372 7.71 27.06 1.60
C ASN A 372 7.07 26.55 0.30
N LEU A 373 7.36 25.29 -0.07
CA LEU A 373 6.67 24.61 -1.16
C LEU A 373 5.28 24.19 -0.71
N LEU A 374 5.20 23.43 0.39
CA LEU A 374 3.97 22.86 0.94
C LEU A 374 4.10 22.68 2.46
N LYS A 375 2.94 22.59 3.13
CA LYS A 375 2.86 22.41 4.58
C LYS A 375 1.71 21.50 5.00
N PHE A 376 2.04 20.53 5.83
CA PHE A 376 1.07 19.76 6.61
C PHE A 376 1.07 20.35 8.02
N GLY A 377 0.16 21.30 8.22
CA GLY A 377 0.14 22.19 9.36
C GLY A 377 1.45 22.95 9.52
N GLU A 378 2.12 22.75 10.64
CA GLU A 378 3.50 23.21 10.88
C GLU A 378 4.44 22.06 11.21
N ASP A 379 3.93 20.81 11.15
CA ASP A 379 4.66 19.61 11.54
C ASP A 379 5.53 19.09 10.42
N PHE A 380 5.14 19.38 9.18
CA PHE A 380 5.86 18.97 8.00
C PHE A 380 5.89 20.10 6.99
N VAL A 381 7.01 20.83 6.96
CA VAL A 381 7.20 21.99 6.09
C VAL A 381 8.32 21.73 5.10
N PHE A 382 8.01 21.90 3.82
CA PHE A 382 8.99 21.75 2.75
C PHE A 382 9.52 23.10 2.34
N HIS A 383 10.84 23.23 2.39
CA HIS A 383 11.55 24.42 1.95
C HIS A 383 12.31 24.13 0.67
N TYR A 384 12.08 24.96 -0.34
CA TYR A 384 12.94 25.06 -1.50
C TYR A 384 13.77 26.33 -1.40
N TYR A 385 15.08 26.18 -1.53
CA TYR A 385 16.00 27.30 -1.61
C TYR A 385 16.47 27.49 -3.04
N SER A 386 16.69 28.75 -3.44
CA SER A 386 17.23 29.12 -4.76
C SER A 386 18.59 28.47 -5.09
N SER A 387 19.28 27.91 -4.09
CA SER A 387 20.48 27.08 -4.27
C SER A 387 20.20 25.68 -4.85
N GLY A 388 18.94 25.31 -5.11
CA GLY A 388 18.55 23.98 -5.61
C GLY A 388 18.39 22.93 -4.51
N SER A 389 18.58 23.30 -3.25
CA SER A 389 18.42 22.40 -2.10
C SER A 389 16.98 22.37 -1.60
N ILE A 390 16.48 21.15 -1.36
CA ILE A 390 15.20 20.92 -0.69
C ILE A 390 15.47 20.39 0.71
N HIS A 391 14.78 21.00 1.67
CA HIS A 391 14.82 20.59 3.06
C HIS A 391 13.40 20.34 3.56
N CYS A 392 13.31 19.49 4.56
CA CYS A 392 12.10 19.27 5.32
C CYS A 392 12.33 19.62 6.78
N ASP A 393 11.45 20.47 7.33
CA ASP A 393 11.38 20.81 8.75
C ASP A 393 10.26 19.97 9.39
N VAL A 394 10.65 19.21 10.42
CA VAL A 394 9.77 18.29 11.15
C VAL A 394 9.54 18.84 12.56
N LYS A 395 8.27 18.99 12.95
CA LYS A 395 7.82 19.46 14.27
C LYS A 395 6.65 18.61 14.79
N ASN A 396 6.30 18.79 16.07
CA ASN A 396 5.23 18.05 16.72
C ASN A 396 4.16 18.99 17.33
N LYS A 397 3.17 19.40 16.52
CA LYS A 397 2.07 20.29 16.94
C LYS A 397 0.69 19.76 16.58
N PHE A 398 0.46 19.31 15.35
CA PHE A 398 -0.88 19.05 14.81
C PHE A 398 -1.14 17.60 14.39
N TYR A 399 -0.12 16.78 14.25
CA TYR A 399 -0.22 15.35 13.96
C TYR A 399 0.14 14.51 15.18
N GLU A 400 -0.40 13.30 15.26
CA GLU A 400 -0.13 12.32 16.31
C GLU A 400 1.31 11.84 16.24
N GLN A 401 1.95 11.68 17.39
CA GLN A 401 3.32 11.19 17.43
C GLN A 401 3.34 9.67 17.61
N PRO A 402 4.16 8.95 16.82
CA PRO A 402 4.85 7.84 17.46
C PRO A 402 6.30 7.68 16.99
N ILE A 403 7.10 8.75 16.83
CA ILE A 403 8.51 8.73 16.37
C ILE A 403 8.65 8.62 14.83
N ILE A 404 7.95 9.47 14.08
CA ILE A 404 8.16 9.61 12.62
C ILE A 404 9.64 9.89 12.34
N LEU A 405 10.15 10.95 12.98
CA LEU A 405 11.54 11.40 13.09
C LEU A 405 11.63 12.29 14.34
N LYS A 406 12.85 12.62 14.78
CA LYS A 406 13.03 13.68 15.80
C LYS A 406 12.72 15.04 15.16
N GLU A 407 12.30 16.01 15.96
CA GLU A 407 12.18 17.38 15.45
C GLU A 407 13.53 17.84 14.91
N GLY A 408 13.52 18.50 13.76
CA GLY A 408 14.76 18.92 13.11
C GLY A 408 14.62 19.17 11.61
N TYR A 409 15.77 19.51 11.02
CA TYR A 409 15.91 19.83 9.61
C TYR A 409 16.59 18.70 8.85
N TYR A 410 15.96 18.24 7.77
CA TYR A 410 16.41 17.10 6.98
C TYR A 410 16.65 17.50 5.53
N LEU A 411 17.80 17.07 4.98
CA LEU A 411 18.14 17.23 3.57
C LEU A 411 17.45 16.15 2.73
N ILE A 412 16.81 16.55 1.63
CA ILE A 412 16.13 15.64 0.71
C ILE A 412 17.02 15.36 -0.51
N GLU A 413 17.20 14.08 -0.84
CA GLU A 413 17.92 13.63 -2.05
C GLU A 413 17.01 13.61 -3.26
N LYS A 414 15.84 12.96 -3.12
CA LYS A 414 14.88 12.70 -4.18
C LYS A 414 13.47 12.83 -3.64
N TRP A 415 12.54 13.21 -4.52
CA TRP A 415 11.13 13.24 -4.18
C TRP A 415 10.23 13.06 -5.39
N ASP A 416 9.14 12.35 -5.15
CA ASP A 416 8.07 12.08 -6.10
C ASP A 416 6.74 12.58 -5.54
N ILE A 417 5.86 13.04 -6.44
CA ILE A 417 4.47 13.36 -6.14
C ILE A 417 3.57 12.51 -7.01
N PHE A 418 2.56 11.90 -6.40
CA PHE A 418 1.52 11.14 -7.07
C PHE A 418 0.15 11.79 -6.84
N ALA A 419 -0.62 11.94 -7.90
CA ALA A 419 -2.05 12.17 -7.80
C ALA A 419 -2.73 10.82 -7.53
N ILE A 420 -3.69 10.81 -6.62
CA ILE A 420 -4.40 9.60 -6.20
C ILE A 420 -5.83 9.69 -6.68
N GLY A 421 -6.30 8.62 -7.32
CA GLY A 421 -7.71 8.41 -7.62
C GLY A 421 -8.14 7.01 -7.21
N ARG A 422 -9.45 6.81 -7.07
CA ARG A 422 -10.06 5.49 -6.87
C ARG A 422 -10.49 4.88 -8.20
N LYS A 423 -10.38 3.55 -8.31
CA LYS A 423 -10.81 2.76 -9.47
C LYS A 423 -12.25 2.28 -9.35
N ASP A 424 -12.77 2.24 -8.13
CA ASP A 424 -14.03 1.63 -7.73
C ASP A 424 -15.18 2.63 -7.55
N ASP A 425 -14.99 3.89 -7.99
CA ASP A 425 -15.94 5.00 -7.90
C ASP A 425 -16.48 5.32 -6.48
N GLU A 426 -15.96 4.67 -5.44
CA GLU A 426 -16.20 4.97 -4.04
C GLU A 426 -15.62 6.36 -3.67
N PRO A 427 -16.10 7.01 -2.61
CA PRO A 427 -15.54 8.29 -2.18
C PRO A 427 -14.09 8.10 -1.66
N MET A 428 -13.23 9.08 -1.95
CA MET A 428 -11.86 9.14 -1.43
C MET A 428 -11.76 9.27 0.11
N MET A 429 -12.88 9.43 0.81
CA MET A 429 -12.94 9.62 2.26
C MET A 429 -13.63 8.44 2.93
N VAL A 430 -12.99 7.91 3.98
CA VAL A 430 -13.55 6.83 4.79
C VAL A 430 -14.46 7.44 5.85
N MET A 431 -15.75 7.14 5.77
CA MET A 431 -16.72 7.51 6.81
C MET A 431 -16.47 6.63 8.03
N ASN A 432 -15.98 7.20 9.13
CA ASN A 432 -15.91 6.49 10.41
C ASN A 432 -17.31 6.00 10.79
N LYS A 433 -17.59 4.71 10.60
CA LYS A 433 -18.83 4.06 11.05
C LYS A 433 -18.90 3.95 12.58
N GLU A 434 -17.77 4.10 13.26
CA GLU A 434 -17.65 4.02 14.72
C GLU A 434 -17.22 5.35 15.31
N VAL A 435 -18.15 6.29 15.38
CA VAL A 435 -18.18 7.13 16.59
C VAL A 435 -19.13 6.42 17.52
N ASN A 436 -18.58 5.60 18.43
CA ASN A 436 -19.35 5.09 19.56
C ASN A 436 -19.82 6.29 20.38
N TYR A 437 -21.03 6.76 20.09
CA TYR A 437 -21.74 7.65 20.97
C TYR A 437 -21.96 6.87 22.26
N VAL A 438 -21.23 7.26 23.31
CA VAL A 438 -21.68 6.99 24.67
C VAL A 438 -23.09 7.57 24.74
N ASN A 439 -24.10 6.70 24.70
CA ASN A 439 -25.49 7.03 24.90
C ASN A 439 -25.63 7.60 26.31
N TYR A 440 -25.46 8.91 26.45
CA TYR A 440 -26.16 9.60 27.50
C TYR A 440 -27.62 9.61 27.08
N GLU A 441 -28.43 8.82 27.77
CA GLU A 441 -29.88 8.89 27.69
C GLU A 441 -30.30 10.34 27.96
N ILE A 442 -30.60 11.07 26.89
CA ILE A 442 -31.26 12.36 26.97
C ILE A 442 -32.74 12.03 27.25
N PRO A 443 -33.37 12.62 28.28
CA PRO A 443 -34.78 12.41 28.54
C PRO A 443 -35.58 12.75 27.27
N SER A 444 -36.33 11.78 26.76
CA SER A 444 -37.15 11.92 25.56
C SER A 444 -38.22 12.98 25.75
N LYS A 445 -37.92 14.23 25.40
CA LYS A 445 -38.95 15.20 25.03
C LYS A 445 -39.38 14.92 23.59
N PRO A 446 -40.67 15.06 23.27
CA PRO A 446 -41.21 14.68 21.97
C PRO A 446 -40.53 15.50 20.87
N ILE A 447 -40.03 14.79 19.85
CA ILE A 447 -39.46 15.39 18.64
C ILE A 447 -40.59 16.19 17.97
N THR A 448 -40.60 17.51 18.15
CA THR A 448 -41.48 18.39 17.38
C THR A 448 -41.09 18.27 15.91
N LYS A 449 -41.97 17.74 15.05
CA LYS A 449 -41.79 17.72 13.60
C LYS A 449 -41.83 19.16 13.08
N MET A 450 -40.73 19.63 12.49
CA MET A 450 -40.65 20.97 11.92
C MET A 450 -41.27 21.05 10.52
N ILE A 451 -41.20 19.94 9.79
CA ILE A 451 -41.76 19.71 8.46
C ILE A 451 -42.29 18.28 8.41
N GLU A 452 -43.29 18.04 7.57
CA GLU A 452 -43.80 16.70 7.30
C GLU A 452 -42.96 15.96 6.24
N SER A 453 -43.12 14.65 6.14
CA SER A 453 -42.32 13.79 5.24
C SER A 453 -42.47 14.17 3.77
N ASP A 454 -43.66 14.61 3.36
CA ASP A 454 -43.97 15.07 2.01
C ASP A 454 -43.14 16.30 1.58
N PHE A 455 -42.63 17.08 2.53
CA PHE A 455 -41.73 18.20 2.24
C PHE A 455 -40.42 17.74 1.60
N PHE A 456 -39.87 16.60 2.02
CA PHE A 456 -38.63 16.07 1.45
C PHE A 456 -38.79 15.59 0.01
N GLU A 457 -39.99 15.11 -0.33
CA GLU A 457 -40.33 14.74 -1.71
C GLU A 457 -40.34 15.96 -2.63
N LEU A 458 -40.86 17.09 -2.14
CA LEU A 458 -40.87 18.36 -2.87
C LEU A 458 -39.43 18.85 -3.11
N ILE A 459 -38.59 18.82 -2.08
CA ILE A 459 -37.17 19.22 -2.19
C ILE A 459 -36.42 18.30 -3.18
N ALA A 460 -36.61 16.98 -3.09
CA ALA A 460 -36.00 16.04 -4.02
C ALA A 460 -36.37 16.33 -5.49
N THR A 461 -37.60 16.77 -5.71
CA THR A 461 -38.11 17.16 -7.03
C THR A 461 -37.39 18.40 -7.55
N TRP A 462 -37.20 19.42 -6.71
CA TRP A 462 -36.45 20.63 -7.07
C TRP A 462 -34.96 20.37 -7.31
N ILE A 463 -34.31 19.52 -6.50
CA ILE A 463 -32.90 19.17 -6.70
C ILE A 463 -32.65 18.56 -8.09
N LYS A 464 -33.63 17.82 -8.62
CA LYS A 464 -33.58 17.23 -9.98
C LYS A 464 -34.10 18.16 -11.08
N GLY A 465 -34.50 19.40 -10.75
CA GLY A 465 -35.04 20.37 -11.70
C GLY A 465 -36.39 19.96 -12.29
N LYS A 466 -37.17 19.13 -11.59
CA LYS A 466 -38.48 18.63 -12.03
C LYS A 466 -39.61 19.57 -11.62
N ASP A 467 -40.71 19.53 -12.37
CA ASP A 467 -41.92 20.27 -12.04
C ASP A 467 -42.68 19.59 -10.87
N PRO A 468 -42.91 20.30 -9.76
CA PRO A 468 -43.51 19.72 -8.55
C PRO A 468 -45.02 19.45 -8.67
N VAL A 469 -45.69 19.93 -9.73
CA VAL A 469 -47.11 19.65 -9.96
C VAL A 469 -47.28 18.36 -10.75
N ASN A 470 -46.46 18.17 -11.80
CA ASN A 470 -46.65 17.09 -12.77
C ASN A 470 -45.66 15.93 -12.60
N SER A 471 -44.55 16.12 -11.89
CA SER A 471 -43.45 15.15 -11.83
C SER A 471 -42.81 15.02 -10.45
N ARG A 472 -43.62 15.25 -9.40
CA ARG A 472 -43.19 15.16 -8.00
C ARG A 472 -42.75 13.73 -7.66
N TYR A 473 -41.64 13.63 -6.93
CA TYR A 473 -41.28 12.38 -6.27
C TYR A 473 -42.28 12.05 -5.15
N THR A 474 -42.28 10.79 -4.75
CA THR A 474 -43.01 10.21 -3.62
C THR A 474 -42.00 9.50 -2.72
N GLU A 475 -42.37 9.20 -1.48
CA GLU A 475 -41.52 8.47 -0.54
C GLU A 475 -40.96 7.16 -1.15
N SER A 476 -41.76 6.46 -1.96
CA SER A 476 -41.38 5.18 -2.58
C SER A 476 -40.35 5.27 -3.71
N ASN A 477 -40.19 6.45 -4.35
CA ASN A 477 -39.34 6.62 -5.53
C ASN A 477 -38.35 7.79 -5.41
N MET A 478 -38.12 8.25 -4.18
CA MET A 478 -37.22 9.36 -3.89
C MET A 478 -35.75 8.92 -4.10
N PRO A 479 -34.96 9.65 -4.91
CA PRO A 479 -33.58 9.27 -5.21
C PRO A 479 -32.59 9.67 -4.09
N TYR A 480 -33.08 10.26 -2.99
CA TYR A 480 -32.27 10.81 -1.92
C TYR A 480 -32.77 10.33 -0.57
N LYS A 481 -31.85 10.15 0.39
CA LYS A 481 -32.19 9.90 1.80
C LYS A 481 -31.81 11.13 2.62
N PHE A 482 -32.82 11.81 3.18
CA PHE A 482 -32.59 12.96 4.05
C PHE A 482 -32.36 12.49 5.48
N THR A 483 -31.15 12.70 5.98
CA THR A 483 -30.77 12.32 7.35
C THR A 483 -30.65 13.59 8.18
N PRO A 484 -31.36 13.74 9.31
CA PRO A 484 -31.22 14.92 10.16
C PRO A 484 -29.84 14.93 10.83
N ILE A 485 -29.01 15.90 10.46
CA ILE A 485 -27.62 16.04 10.96
C ILE A 485 -27.59 16.90 12.23
N PHE A 486 -28.46 17.91 12.30
CA PHE A 486 -28.56 18.85 13.41
C PHE A 486 -29.96 19.47 13.48
N ARG A 487 -30.49 19.69 14.69
CA ARG A 487 -31.76 20.40 14.95
C ARG A 487 -31.61 21.29 16.17
N MET A 488 -32.15 22.51 16.09
CA MET A 488 -32.11 23.49 17.16
C MET A 488 -33.47 24.19 17.30
N ASN A 489 -33.89 24.45 18.54
CA ASN A 489 -35.09 25.23 18.85
C ASN A 489 -34.68 26.52 19.59
N ASP A 490 -35.41 27.62 19.35
CA ASP A 490 -35.24 28.94 20.00
C ASP A 490 -35.74 28.96 21.46
N ASN A 491 -35.48 27.89 22.22
CA ASN A 491 -35.66 27.96 23.66
C ASN A 491 -34.47 28.75 24.19
N SER A 492 -34.77 29.81 24.95
CA SER A 492 -33.86 30.81 25.53
C SER A 492 -32.70 30.26 26.41
N GLU A 493 -32.49 28.95 26.42
CA GLU A 493 -31.38 28.24 27.07
C GLU A 493 -30.16 28.05 26.16
N PHE A 494 -30.15 28.59 24.94
CA PHE A 494 -29.02 28.47 24.00
C PHE A 494 -27.68 28.82 24.65
N HIS A 495 -27.64 29.86 25.48
CA HIS A 495 -26.44 30.28 26.19
C HIS A 495 -26.09 29.42 27.40
N TYR A 496 -27.07 28.80 28.08
CA TYR A 496 -26.87 28.17 29.38
C TYR A 496 -26.53 26.68 29.27
N GLN A 497 -27.13 25.95 28.33
CA GLN A 497 -26.89 24.51 28.17
C GLN A 497 -25.72 24.17 27.22
N ASN A 498 -25.28 25.13 26.39
CA ASN A 498 -24.26 24.91 25.37
C ASN A 498 -22.89 25.50 25.68
N TYR A 499 -22.63 25.93 26.92
CA TYR A 499 -21.26 26.33 27.34
C TYR A 499 -20.24 25.19 27.15
N LYS A 500 -20.70 23.93 27.16
CA LYS A 500 -19.90 22.74 26.83
C LYS A 500 -19.66 22.50 25.34
N TYR A 501 -20.41 23.16 24.45
CA TYR A 501 -20.26 23.10 22.99
C TYR A 501 -19.73 24.42 22.40
N TYR A 502 -19.63 25.47 23.22
CA TYR A 502 -19.01 26.75 22.90
C TYR A 502 -17.51 26.65 23.15
N ASN A 503 -16.75 26.35 22.10
CA ASN A 503 -15.29 26.34 22.18
C ASN A 503 -14.79 27.79 22.14
N LYS A 504 -14.21 28.28 23.26
CA LYS A 504 -13.72 29.66 23.41
C LYS A 504 -12.68 30.08 22.34
N SER A 505 -12.13 29.14 21.57
CA SER A 505 -11.14 29.38 20.53
C SER A 505 -11.73 29.81 19.17
N TYR A 506 -13.05 29.66 18.95
CA TYR A 506 -13.71 30.04 17.71
C TYR A 506 -14.95 30.89 18.00
N ALA A 507 -15.06 32.05 17.36
CA ALA A 507 -16.32 32.80 17.28
C ALA A 507 -17.30 32.14 16.28
N GLY A 508 -17.39 30.80 16.26
CA GLY A 508 -18.18 30.01 15.33
C GLY A 508 -18.91 28.87 16.02
N LEU A 509 -20.18 28.67 15.68
CA LEU A 509 -21.04 27.65 16.27
C LEU A 509 -20.86 26.30 15.55
N PHE A 510 -20.96 25.21 16.32
CA PHE A 510 -20.90 23.80 15.90
C PHE A 510 -21.81 23.35 14.71
N PRO A 511 -22.92 24.02 14.32
CA PRO A 511 -23.75 23.54 13.21
C PRO A 511 -23.01 23.50 11.86
N THR A 512 -22.03 24.38 11.63
CA THR A 512 -21.31 24.41 10.35
C THR A 512 -20.33 23.25 10.21
N THR A 513 -19.76 22.75 11.31
CA THR A 513 -18.75 21.67 11.26
C THR A 513 -19.35 20.35 10.83
N LYS A 514 -20.61 20.07 11.21
CA LYS A 514 -21.33 18.87 10.77
C LYS A 514 -21.84 18.92 9.32
N CYS A 515 -21.88 20.11 8.71
CA CYS A 515 -22.32 20.30 7.32
C CYS A 515 -21.17 20.14 6.30
N HIS A 516 -19.93 19.89 6.73
CA HIS A 516 -18.77 19.72 5.84
C HIS A 516 -18.69 18.33 5.17
N HIS A 517 -19.65 17.44 5.40
CA HIS A 517 -19.63 16.03 4.98
C HIS A 517 -20.47 15.72 3.71
N GLY A 518 -20.89 16.74 2.96
CA GLY A 518 -21.63 16.58 1.70
C GLY A 518 -22.65 17.69 1.43
N PRO A 519 -23.45 17.58 0.33
CA PRO A 519 -24.54 18.50 0.05
C PRO A 519 -25.50 18.55 1.24
N SER A 520 -25.68 19.75 1.79
CA SER A 520 -26.44 19.98 3.01
C SER A 520 -27.64 20.89 2.72
N LEU A 521 -28.79 20.56 3.30
CA LEU A 521 -30.02 21.36 3.23
C LEU A 521 -30.26 21.96 4.61
N MET A 522 -30.36 23.28 4.67
CA MET A 522 -30.80 23.99 5.87
C MET A 522 -32.30 24.22 5.76
N ILE A 523 -33.03 24.05 6.85
CA ILE A 523 -34.45 24.41 6.91
C ILE A 523 -34.64 25.16 8.22
N MET A 524 -35.37 26.26 8.18
CA MET A 524 -35.73 27.06 9.36
C MET A 524 -37.24 27.31 9.38
N LYS A 525 -37.84 27.26 10.57
CA LYS A 525 -39.20 27.71 10.82
C LYS A 525 -39.15 29.07 11.51
N LEU A 526 -39.66 30.10 10.83
CA LEU A 526 -39.78 31.44 11.39
C LEU A 526 -40.84 31.46 12.49
N ARG A 527 -40.76 32.45 13.40
CA ARG A 527 -41.78 32.67 14.44
C ARG A 527 -43.19 32.90 13.87
N THR A 528 -43.28 33.37 12.62
CA THR A 528 -44.54 33.52 11.87
C THR A 528 -45.14 32.19 11.41
N GLY A 529 -44.47 31.06 11.66
CA GLY A 529 -44.86 29.72 11.19
C GLY A 529 -44.39 29.38 9.78
N LYS A 530 -43.87 30.36 9.02
CA LYS A 530 -43.34 30.14 7.67
C LYS A 530 -42.06 29.31 7.69
N ILE A 531 -41.92 28.42 6.71
CA ILE A 531 -40.72 27.61 6.50
C ILE A 531 -39.85 28.26 5.42
N ILE A 532 -38.55 28.37 5.67
CA ILE A 532 -37.52 28.78 4.71
C ILE A 532 -36.43 27.71 4.66
N GLY A 533 -35.76 27.53 3.53
CA GLY A 533 -34.69 26.54 3.38
C GLY A 533 -33.67 26.95 2.32
#